data_AF-A0A7G3AZJ8-F1
#
_entry.id   AF-A0A7G3AZJ8-F1
#
_cell.length_a   1.000
_cell.length_b   1.000
_cell.length_c   1.000
_cell.angle_alpha   90.00
_cell.angle_beta   90.00
_cell.angle_gamma   90.00
#
_symmetry.space_group_name_H-M   'P 1'
#
loop_
_entity.id
_entity.type
_entity.pdbx_description
1 polymer ?
#
loop_
_entity_poly.entity_id
_entity_poly.type
_entity_poly.pdbx_seq_one_letter_code
_entity_poly.pdbx_strand_id
1 'polypeptide(L)'
;MGWWLLPQTWSIEIYDGFFFRPWRLQLILHTLPGLLAAVLFNLLPESPKFLVAQGRTEEALAVVKWIHMKNSGGKLAEMDVTELTSEASGIQHNGGCLKSMWNQTVPLFTYPYVVRFVVFCLIQFGIFYTCAGVGLWFPEIVNRILQVKTEESRTVCQMLDFAPNVTHLELQEEVCDDSIDTDTFVYNLFYGTIYVVGYIILGFLVKYFGRRTLLVGLLGSSAFVGLSLMWLTNHSATILFLAMHLMFAGVSISVVNSSVVAFFPTHMRAMAMCITLMFGRLGTFAGSNIIGYLFDINCHFTFLISVGLMILCSTAAFFIK
;
A
#
# COMPACT_ATOMS: atom_id res chain seq x y z
N MET A 1 -13.20 -10.40 -10.02
CA MET A 1 -12.37 -11.43 -10.70
C MET A 1 -12.13 -12.64 -9.79
N GLY A 2 -11.51 -12.47 -8.60
CA GLY A 2 -11.18 -13.61 -7.70
C GLY A 2 -12.37 -14.48 -7.32
N TRP A 3 -13.50 -13.87 -6.92
CA TRP A 3 -14.74 -14.58 -6.58
C TRP A 3 -15.21 -15.55 -7.69
N TRP A 4 -15.12 -15.15 -8.96
CA TRP A 4 -15.66 -15.96 -10.06
C TRP A 4 -14.71 -17.09 -10.49
N LEU A 5 -13.41 -16.87 -10.35
CA LEU A 5 -12.37 -17.76 -10.87
C LEU A 5 -11.85 -18.75 -9.85
N LEU A 6 -11.56 -18.30 -8.62
CA LEU A 6 -10.88 -19.13 -7.62
C LEU A 6 -11.72 -20.31 -7.09
N PRO A 7 -13.07 -20.23 -6.96
CA PRO A 7 -13.88 -21.39 -6.57
C PRO A 7 -14.03 -22.47 -7.64
N GLN A 8 -13.51 -22.26 -8.85
CA GLN A 8 -13.63 -23.25 -9.92
C GLN A 8 -12.72 -24.46 -9.66
N THR A 9 -13.18 -25.66 -9.98
CA THR A 9 -12.45 -26.91 -9.67
C THR A 9 -11.72 -27.53 -10.86
N TRP A 10 -11.73 -26.87 -12.02
CA TRP A 10 -11.07 -27.40 -13.21
C TRP A 10 -9.55 -27.41 -13.06
N SER A 11 -8.92 -28.44 -13.62
CA SER A 11 -7.47 -28.60 -13.68
C SER A 11 -7.11 -29.18 -15.04
N ILE A 12 -6.29 -28.44 -15.80
CA ILE A 12 -5.89 -28.82 -17.17
C ILE A 12 -4.42 -29.20 -17.13
N GLU A 13 -4.09 -30.44 -17.45
CA GLU A 13 -2.71 -30.87 -17.59
C GLU A 13 -2.13 -30.37 -18.92
N ILE A 14 -1.06 -29.55 -18.87
CA ILE A 14 -0.40 -29.01 -20.08
C ILE A 14 0.81 -29.87 -20.47
N TYR A 15 1.57 -30.30 -19.47
CA TYR A 15 2.73 -31.18 -19.61
C TYR A 15 2.82 -32.04 -18.35
N ASP A 16 3.57 -33.15 -18.43
CA ASP A 16 3.75 -34.12 -17.36
C ASP A 16 4.09 -33.44 -16.01
N GLY A 17 3.14 -33.46 -15.08
CA GLY A 17 3.25 -32.83 -13.75
C GLY A 17 2.95 -31.32 -13.67
N PHE A 18 2.62 -30.65 -14.78
CA PHE A 18 2.21 -29.24 -14.81
C PHE A 18 0.71 -29.07 -15.05
N PHE A 19 0.00 -28.72 -13.97
CA PHE A 19 -1.43 -28.42 -13.99
C PHE A 19 -1.69 -26.91 -14.07
N PHE A 20 -2.46 -26.53 -15.08
CA PHE A 20 -3.06 -25.22 -15.18
C PHE A 20 -4.35 -25.19 -14.37
N ARG A 21 -4.39 -24.33 -13.35
CA ARG A 21 -5.49 -24.16 -12.40
C ARG A 21 -6.01 -22.71 -12.42
N PRO A 22 -7.21 -22.42 -11.90
CA PRO A 22 -7.83 -21.10 -11.99
C PRO A 22 -7.00 -19.95 -11.42
N TRP A 23 -6.22 -20.20 -10.36
CA TRP A 23 -5.32 -19.18 -9.80
C TRP A 23 -4.24 -18.72 -10.79
N ARG A 24 -3.77 -19.58 -11.70
CA ARG A 24 -2.82 -19.19 -12.76
C ARG A 24 -3.48 -18.28 -13.77
N LEU A 25 -4.72 -18.59 -14.18
CA LEU A 25 -5.51 -17.73 -15.06
C LEU A 25 -5.77 -16.37 -14.41
N GLN A 26 -6.08 -16.35 -13.12
CA GLN A 26 -6.25 -15.13 -12.34
C GLN A 26 -4.99 -14.24 -12.39
N LEU A 27 -3.78 -14.80 -12.28
CA LEU A 27 -2.52 -14.04 -12.41
C LEU A 27 -2.38 -13.41 -13.79
N ILE A 28 -2.70 -14.14 -14.86
CA ILE A 28 -2.65 -13.63 -16.24
C ILE A 28 -3.67 -12.50 -16.44
N LEU A 29 -4.89 -12.65 -15.93
CA LEU A 29 -5.91 -11.61 -16.06
C LEU A 29 -5.51 -10.32 -15.32
N HIS A 30 -4.78 -10.44 -14.19
CA HIS A 30 -4.25 -9.28 -13.48
C HIS A 30 -3.17 -8.50 -14.24
N THR A 31 -2.51 -9.09 -15.24
CA THR A 31 -1.53 -8.36 -16.06
C THR A 31 -2.17 -7.53 -17.17
N LEU A 32 -3.42 -7.84 -17.57
CA LEU A 32 -4.09 -7.17 -18.69
C LEU A 32 -4.25 -5.65 -18.51
N PRO A 33 -4.65 -5.11 -17.33
CA PRO A 33 -4.72 -3.67 -17.14
C PRO A 33 -3.37 -2.97 -17.33
N GLY A 34 -2.26 -3.62 -16.94
CA GLY A 34 -0.91 -3.10 -17.14
C GLY A 34 -0.51 -3.05 -18.61
N LEU A 35 -0.84 -4.09 -19.38
CA LEU A 35 -0.63 -4.11 -20.83
C LEU A 35 -1.45 -3.03 -21.54
N LEU A 36 -2.73 -2.89 -21.16
CA LEU A 36 -3.58 -1.82 -21.68
C LEU A 36 -2.99 -0.44 -21.38
N ALA A 37 -2.53 -0.21 -20.15
CA ALA A 37 -1.88 1.04 -19.77
C ALA A 37 -0.63 1.31 -20.62
N ALA A 38 0.20 0.30 -20.87
CA ALA A 38 1.39 0.44 -21.73
C ALA A 38 1.03 0.87 -23.16
N VAL A 39 -0.04 0.30 -23.74
CA VAL A 39 -0.53 0.72 -25.06
C VAL A 39 -1.02 2.17 -25.02
N LEU A 40 -1.84 2.53 -24.02
CA LEU A 40 -2.39 3.87 -23.86
C LEU A 40 -1.32 4.94 -23.61
N PHE A 41 -0.21 4.62 -22.94
CA PHE A 41 0.90 5.55 -22.73
C PHE A 41 1.53 6.03 -24.05
N ASN A 42 1.51 5.23 -25.12
CA ASN A 42 2.00 5.66 -26.43
C ASN A 42 1.12 6.75 -27.08
N LEU A 43 -0.10 6.97 -26.57
CA LEU A 43 -1.03 7.99 -27.05
C LEU A 43 -0.89 9.32 -26.31
N LEU A 44 -0.13 9.35 -25.20
CA LEU A 44 0.04 10.52 -24.37
C LEU A 44 1.32 11.27 -24.74
N PRO A 45 1.29 12.61 -24.78
CA PRO A 45 2.51 13.38 -24.96
C PRO A 45 3.42 13.30 -23.73
N GLU A 46 4.71 13.53 -23.94
CA GLU A 46 5.73 13.60 -22.89
C GLU A 46 5.45 14.75 -21.90
N SER A 47 5.93 14.64 -20.65
CA SER A 47 5.70 15.67 -19.63
C SER A 47 6.33 17.03 -20.01
N PRO A 48 5.57 18.16 -20.01
CA PRO A 48 6.13 19.47 -20.31
C PRO A 48 7.32 19.84 -19.41
N LYS A 49 7.30 19.42 -18.14
CA LYS A 49 8.40 19.67 -17.21
C LYS A 49 9.68 18.96 -17.63
N PHE A 50 9.56 17.73 -18.14
CA PHE A 50 10.69 16.97 -18.65
C PHE A 50 11.25 17.61 -19.93
N LEU A 51 10.38 18.01 -20.85
CA LEU A 51 10.79 18.68 -22.10
C LEU A 51 11.52 20.01 -21.82
N VAL A 52 11.01 20.85 -20.91
CA VAL A 52 11.71 22.07 -20.48
C VAL A 52 13.07 21.75 -19.85
N ALA A 53 13.17 20.72 -19.00
CA ALA A 53 14.42 20.31 -18.38
C ALA A 53 15.48 19.81 -19.41
N GLN A 54 15.03 19.25 -20.53
CA GLN A 54 15.88 18.84 -21.66
C GLN A 54 16.20 19.99 -22.62
N GLY A 55 15.74 21.23 -22.35
CA GLY A 55 15.90 22.37 -23.25
C GLY A 55 14.94 22.39 -24.44
N ARG A 56 13.99 21.44 -24.53
CA ARG A 56 12.96 21.33 -25.59
C ARG A 56 11.74 22.17 -25.22
N THR A 57 11.93 23.47 -25.04
CA THR A 57 10.90 24.41 -24.54
C THR A 57 9.73 24.61 -25.52
N GLU A 58 9.99 24.61 -26.82
CA GLU A 58 8.94 24.72 -27.86
C GLU A 58 7.98 23.53 -27.83
N GLU A 59 8.53 22.32 -27.74
CA GLU A 59 7.74 21.10 -27.62
C GLU A 59 6.94 21.08 -26.31
N ALA A 60 7.56 21.51 -25.22
CA ALA A 60 6.85 21.64 -23.94
C ALA A 60 5.65 22.59 -24.05
N LEU A 61 5.80 23.71 -24.76
CA LEU A 61 4.71 24.65 -25.01
C LEU A 61 3.61 24.03 -25.87
N ALA A 62 3.97 23.25 -26.89
CA ALA A 62 3.00 22.52 -27.72
C ALA A 62 2.18 21.52 -26.89
N VAL A 63 2.83 20.78 -25.97
CA VAL A 63 2.13 19.87 -25.05
C VAL A 63 1.19 20.63 -24.13
N VAL A 64 1.62 21.76 -23.55
CA VAL A 64 0.75 22.60 -22.70
C VAL A 64 -0.48 23.09 -23.46
N LYS A 65 -0.30 23.54 -24.72
CA LYS A 65 -1.41 23.92 -25.61
C LYS A 65 -2.35 22.75 -25.91
N TRP A 66 -1.81 21.55 -26.15
CA TRP A 66 -2.62 20.34 -26.34
C TRP A 66 -3.45 19.99 -25.09
N ILE A 67 -2.87 20.08 -23.89
CA ILE A 67 -3.57 19.86 -22.61
C ILE A 67 -4.70 20.88 -22.46
N HIS A 68 -4.42 22.17 -22.71
CA HIS A 68 -5.41 23.24 -22.63
C HIS A 68 -6.58 23.04 -23.59
N MET A 69 -6.28 22.67 -24.85
CA MET A 69 -7.29 22.39 -25.87
C MET A 69 -8.23 21.25 -25.46
N LYS A 70 -7.67 20.17 -24.89
CA LYS A 70 -8.44 19.02 -24.41
C LYS A 70 -9.30 19.35 -23.19
N ASN A 71 -8.77 20.11 -22.23
CA ASN A 71 -9.50 20.51 -21.02
C ASN A 71 -10.60 21.55 -21.30
N SER A 72 -10.39 22.43 -22.27
CA SER A 72 -11.34 23.49 -22.64
C SER A 72 -12.44 23.03 -23.61
N GLY A 73 -12.50 21.74 -23.93
CA GLY A 73 -13.48 21.19 -24.87
C GLY A 73 -13.36 21.78 -26.29
N GLY A 74 -12.15 22.14 -26.72
CA GLY A 74 -11.89 22.67 -28.06
C GLY A 74 -12.20 24.16 -28.26
N LYS A 75 -12.66 24.88 -27.23
CA LYS A 75 -12.72 26.35 -27.29
C LYS A 75 -11.30 26.90 -27.09
N LEU A 76 -10.70 27.45 -28.15
CA LEU A 76 -9.46 28.24 -28.06
C LEU A 76 -9.75 29.51 -27.25
N ALA A 77 -9.82 29.42 -25.92
CA ALA A 77 -9.44 30.56 -25.11
C ALA A 77 -7.93 30.73 -25.32
N GLU A 78 -7.52 31.85 -25.92
CA GLU A 78 -6.11 32.17 -26.18
C GLU A 78 -5.31 31.99 -24.89
N MET A 79 -4.41 31.00 -24.89
CA MET A 79 -3.49 30.80 -23.79
C MET A 79 -2.32 31.76 -23.99
N ASP A 80 -2.27 32.84 -23.21
CA ASP A 80 -1.23 33.88 -23.28
C ASP A 80 0.10 33.46 -22.61
N VAL A 81 0.43 32.17 -22.70
CA VAL A 81 1.70 31.63 -22.21
C VAL A 81 2.65 31.54 -23.39
N THR A 82 3.63 32.43 -23.42
CA THR A 82 4.65 32.51 -24.49
C THR A 82 5.93 31.77 -24.13
N GLU A 83 6.29 31.71 -22.85
CA GLU A 83 7.50 31.06 -22.38
C GLU A 83 7.27 30.21 -21.12
N LEU A 84 7.94 29.05 -21.08
CA LEU A 84 8.01 28.18 -19.92
C LEU A 84 9.39 28.32 -19.29
N THR A 85 9.46 28.90 -18.09
CA THR A 85 10.71 29.02 -17.35
C THR A 85 11.02 27.72 -16.62
N SER A 86 12.29 27.30 -16.69
CA SER A 86 12.79 26.17 -15.92
C SER A 86 13.15 26.63 -14.51
N GLU A 87 12.50 26.09 -13.48
CA GLU A 87 13.00 26.20 -12.09
C GLU A 87 14.38 25.53 -11.92
N ALA A 88 14.79 24.70 -12.90
CA ALA A 88 16.06 23.99 -12.94
C ALA A 88 17.12 24.69 -13.81
N SER A 89 17.03 26.01 -14.00
CA SER A 89 18.10 26.81 -14.61
C SER A 89 19.37 26.71 -13.75
N GLY A 90 20.19 25.67 -13.96
CA GLY A 90 21.48 25.51 -13.29
C GLY A 90 22.00 24.08 -13.13
N ILE A 91 21.20 23.02 -13.29
CA ILE A 91 21.72 21.64 -13.16
C ILE A 91 22.05 21.09 -14.54
N GLN A 92 23.17 21.55 -15.11
CA GLN A 92 23.88 20.78 -16.12
C GLN A 92 24.26 19.43 -15.47
N HIS A 93 23.61 18.32 -15.84
CA HIS A 93 24.03 17.00 -15.42
C HIS A 93 25.34 16.61 -16.14
N ASN A 94 26.44 17.31 -15.82
CA ASN A 94 27.79 17.00 -16.29
C ASN A 94 28.43 15.86 -15.47
N GLY A 95 27.70 14.75 -15.32
CA GLY A 95 28.16 13.56 -14.62
C GLY A 95 27.26 12.36 -14.86
N GLY A 96 27.83 11.15 -14.78
CA GLY A 96 27.09 9.90 -14.96
C GLY A 96 25.90 9.77 -14.00
N CYS A 97 24.92 8.94 -14.38
CA CYS A 97 23.67 8.71 -13.64
C CYS A 97 23.89 8.49 -12.12
N LEU A 98 24.89 7.68 -11.75
CA LEU A 98 25.24 7.43 -10.35
C LEU A 98 25.69 8.68 -9.59
N LYS A 99 26.45 9.58 -10.23
CA LYS A 99 26.91 10.82 -9.61
C LYS A 99 25.75 11.80 -9.41
N SER A 100 24.81 11.83 -10.36
CA SER A 100 23.55 12.56 -10.22
C SER A 100 22.72 12.05 -9.04
N MET A 101 22.51 10.73 -8.96
CA MET A 101 21.79 10.12 -7.85
C MET A 101 22.47 10.41 -6.52
N TRP A 102 23.80 10.26 -6.44
CA TRP A 102 24.58 10.55 -5.25
C TRP A 102 24.39 12.00 -4.78
N ASN A 103 24.48 12.97 -5.70
CA ASN A 103 24.32 14.38 -5.38
C ASN A 103 22.90 14.73 -4.88
N GLN A 104 21.87 14.00 -5.30
CA GLN A 104 20.50 14.17 -4.80
C GLN A 104 20.24 13.42 -3.49
N THR A 105 20.89 12.27 -3.29
CA THR A 105 20.71 11.41 -2.11
C THR A 105 21.43 11.94 -0.89
N VAL A 106 22.72 12.32 -1.02
CA VAL A 106 23.55 12.75 0.12
C VAL A 106 22.89 13.87 0.93
N PRO A 107 22.30 14.93 0.33
CA PRO A 107 21.65 15.99 1.08
C PRO A 107 20.54 15.51 2.02
N LEU A 108 19.84 14.41 1.70
CA LEU A 108 18.80 13.83 2.57
C LEU A 108 19.36 13.37 3.92
N PHE A 109 20.63 12.96 3.94
CA PHE A 109 21.33 12.47 5.13
C PHE A 109 22.17 13.56 5.81
N THR A 110 22.01 14.82 5.41
CA THR A 110 22.68 15.97 6.03
C THR A 110 21.71 16.83 6.85
N TYR A 111 22.25 17.62 7.78
CA TYR A 111 21.47 18.63 8.50
C TYR A 111 21.01 19.74 7.54
N PRO A 112 19.77 20.26 7.65
CA PRO A 112 18.73 19.98 8.65
C PRO A 112 17.75 18.86 8.27
N TYR A 113 17.95 18.16 7.14
CA TYR A 113 16.96 17.25 6.57
C TYR A 113 16.95 15.84 7.19
N VAL A 114 18.10 15.35 7.65
CA VAL A 114 18.32 13.96 8.08
C VAL A 114 17.30 13.45 9.10
N VAL A 115 17.01 14.23 10.15
CA VAL A 115 16.10 13.79 11.22
C VAL A 115 14.70 13.56 10.65
N ARG A 116 14.19 14.51 9.86
CA ARG A 116 12.86 14.43 9.25
C ARG A 116 12.80 13.31 8.23
N PHE A 117 13.86 13.14 7.44
CA PHE A 117 13.95 12.07 6.46
C PHE A 117 13.92 10.68 7.10
N VAL A 118 14.70 10.45 8.16
CA VAL A 118 14.70 9.18 8.91
C VAL A 118 13.33 8.93 9.54
N VAL A 119 12.68 9.96 10.09
CA VAL A 119 11.32 9.84 10.63
C VAL A 119 10.32 9.43 9.54
N PHE A 120 10.37 10.03 8.34
CA PHE A 120 9.50 9.62 7.24
C PHE A 120 9.76 8.17 6.80
N CYS A 121 11.02 7.73 6.77
CA CYS A 121 11.36 6.35 6.43
C CYS A 121 10.84 5.36 7.49
N LEU A 122 10.96 5.69 8.78
CA LEU A 122 10.43 4.88 9.88
C LEU A 122 8.90 4.77 9.79
N ILE A 123 8.21 5.90 9.59
CA ILE A 123 6.75 5.92 9.47
C ILE A 123 6.31 5.09 8.25
N GLN A 124 6.96 5.26 7.11
CA GLN A 124 6.62 4.51 5.90
C GLN A 124 6.82 3.00 6.08
N PHE A 125 7.93 2.61 6.73
CA PHE A 125 8.21 1.21 7.08
C PHE A 125 7.09 0.63 7.94
N GLY A 126 6.74 1.30 9.05
CA GLY A 126 5.70 0.82 9.96
C GLY A 126 4.35 0.70 9.26
N ILE A 127 3.96 1.71 8.47
CA ILE A 127 2.69 1.68 7.74
C ILE A 127 2.62 0.49 6.79
N PHE A 128 3.65 0.27 5.98
CA PHE A 128 3.67 -0.83 5.01
C PHE A 128 3.81 -2.21 5.67
N TYR A 129 4.50 -2.30 6.80
CA TYR A 129 4.54 -3.49 7.63
C TYR A 129 3.12 -3.88 8.07
N THR A 130 2.35 -2.92 8.57
CA THR A 130 0.98 -3.16 9.02
C THR A 130 0.03 -3.37 7.84
N CYS A 131 -0.18 -2.38 6.97
CA CYS A 131 -1.27 -2.44 6.00
C CYS A 131 -1.06 -3.47 4.89
N ALA A 132 0.18 -3.71 4.47
CA ALA A 132 0.50 -4.64 3.40
C ALA A 132 1.11 -5.94 3.93
N GLY A 133 1.96 -5.89 4.96
CA GLY A 133 2.51 -7.08 5.59
C GLY A 133 1.45 -7.90 6.34
N VAL A 134 0.77 -7.32 7.33
CA VAL A 134 -0.36 -7.99 8.01
C VAL A 134 -1.54 -8.17 7.05
N GLY A 135 -1.78 -7.18 6.17
CA GLY A 135 -2.87 -7.25 5.18
C GLY A 135 -2.77 -8.41 4.20
N LEU A 136 -1.57 -8.92 3.90
CA LEU A 136 -1.39 -10.13 3.08
C LEU A 136 -2.07 -11.35 3.70
N TRP A 137 -2.06 -11.45 5.03
CA TRP A 137 -2.64 -12.54 5.80
C TRP A 137 -4.12 -12.35 6.11
N PHE A 138 -4.72 -11.21 5.71
CA PHE A 138 -6.12 -10.93 5.98
C PHE A 138 -7.09 -12.03 5.50
N PRO A 139 -6.99 -12.55 4.26
CA PRO A 139 -7.89 -13.62 3.80
C PRO A 139 -7.76 -14.90 4.63
N GLU A 140 -6.54 -15.28 4.98
CA GLU A 140 -6.24 -16.48 5.78
C GLU A 140 -6.79 -16.34 7.21
N ILE A 141 -6.57 -15.18 7.84
CA ILE A 141 -7.11 -14.89 9.18
C ILE A 141 -8.63 -14.95 9.17
N VAL A 142 -9.28 -14.35 8.17
CA VAL A 142 -10.74 -14.42 8.01
C VAL A 142 -11.20 -15.87 7.80
N ASN A 143 -10.53 -16.63 6.94
CA ASN A 143 -10.88 -18.02 6.66
C ASN A 143 -10.82 -18.88 7.94
N ARG A 144 -9.76 -18.76 8.73
CA ARG A 144 -9.63 -19.45 10.03
C ARG A 144 -10.70 -19.03 11.03
N ILE A 145 -11.02 -17.73 11.12
CA ILE A 145 -12.11 -17.24 11.98
C ILE A 145 -13.46 -17.85 11.58
N LEU A 146 -13.74 -17.97 10.28
CA LEU A 146 -15.01 -18.51 9.76
C LEU A 146 -15.11 -20.04 9.92
N GLN A 147 -13.99 -20.75 9.93
CA GLN A 147 -13.94 -22.21 10.16
C GLN A 147 -14.30 -22.59 11.61
N VAL A 148 -14.11 -21.69 12.57
CA VAL A 148 -14.56 -21.88 13.96
C VAL A 148 -16.09 -21.73 14.00
N LYS A 149 -16.83 -22.85 13.96
CA LYS A 149 -18.31 -22.86 13.99
C LYS A 149 -18.90 -22.93 15.40
N THR A 150 -18.08 -23.00 16.44
CA THR A 150 -18.53 -23.14 17.83
C THR A 150 -19.03 -21.82 18.41
N GLU A 151 -20.11 -21.86 19.20
CA GLU A 151 -20.68 -20.69 19.91
C GLU A 151 -19.82 -20.19 21.09
N GLU A 152 -18.64 -20.76 21.30
CA GLU A 152 -17.74 -20.34 22.38
C GLU A 152 -17.11 -18.98 22.06
N SER A 153 -17.21 -18.05 23.00
CA SER A 153 -16.53 -16.76 22.92
C SER A 153 -15.02 -16.95 22.99
N ARG A 154 -14.35 -16.88 21.83
CA ARG A 154 -12.90 -17.00 21.70
C ARG A 154 -12.30 -15.70 21.21
N THR A 155 -11.08 -15.36 21.59
CA THR A 155 -10.37 -14.21 21.01
C THR A 155 -9.78 -14.55 19.65
N VAL A 156 -9.31 -13.54 18.90
CA VAL A 156 -8.68 -13.75 17.58
C VAL A 156 -7.55 -14.78 17.61
N CYS A 157 -6.70 -14.76 18.64
CA CYS A 157 -5.59 -15.71 18.75
C CYS A 157 -6.06 -17.12 19.08
N GLN A 158 -7.08 -17.26 19.94
CA GLN A 158 -7.69 -18.57 20.22
C GLN A 158 -8.40 -19.17 19.00
N MET A 159 -8.91 -18.33 18.09
CA MET A 159 -9.46 -18.79 16.81
C MET A 159 -8.35 -19.22 15.83
N LEU A 160 -7.22 -18.51 15.81
CA LEU A 160 -6.09 -18.82 14.92
C LEU A 160 -5.31 -20.08 15.35
N ASP A 161 -5.23 -20.34 16.66
CA ASP A 161 -4.61 -21.54 17.24
C ASP A 161 -5.54 -22.77 17.22
N PHE A 162 -6.79 -22.61 16.76
CA PHE A 162 -7.74 -23.71 16.74
C PHE A 162 -7.37 -24.75 15.68
N ALA A 163 -6.72 -25.82 16.11
CA ALA A 163 -6.69 -27.07 15.36
C ALA A 163 -8.02 -27.82 15.62
N PRO A 164 -8.81 -28.17 14.59
CA PRO A 164 -9.90 -29.12 14.79
C PRO A 164 -9.29 -30.41 15.38
N ASN A 165 -9.93 -30.98 16.42
CA ASN A 165 -9.50 -32.24 17.02
C ASN A 165 -9.58 -33.36 15.97
N VAL A 166 -8.52 -33.54 15.18
CA VAL A 166 -8.35 -34.70 14.32
C VAL A 166 -7.88 -35.84 15.21
N THR A 167 -8.81 -36.48 15.91
CA THR A 167 -8.58 -37.80 16.47
C THR A 167 -8.57 -38.81 15.34
N HIS A 168 -7.52 -38.91 14.53
CA HIS A 168 -7.22 -40.13 13.78
C HIS A 168 -5.73 -40.17 13.40
N LEU A 169 -5.01 -41.05 14.09
CA LEU A 169 -3.72 -41.61 13.68
C LEU A 169 -3.90 -42.41 12.39
N GLU A 170 -3.94 -41.76 11.23
CA GLU A 170 -3.67 -42.42 9.96
C GLU A 170 -2.74 -41.52 9.15
N LEU A 171 -1.68 -42.13 8.63
CA LEU A 171 -0.79 -41.55 7.62
C LEU A 171 -1.60 -41.32 6.33
N GLN A 172 -2.50 -40.34 6.35
CA GLN A 172 -3.12 -39.83 5.15
C GLN A 172 -2.08 -38.93 4.49
N GLU A 173 -1.78 -39.17 3.22
CA GLU A 173 -1.12 -38.16 2.38
C GLU A 173 -1.78 -36.82 2.71
N GLU A 174 -0.99 -35.78 3.01
CA GLU A 174 -1.50 -34.43 3.20
C GLU A 174 -2.22 -34.01 1.90
N VAL A 175 -3.50 -34.36 1.79
CA VAL A 175 -4.36 -33.86 0.74
C VAL A 175 -4.56 -32.39 1.07
N CYS A 176 -3.82 -31.54 0.37
CA CYS A 176 -3.93 -30.10 0.50
C CYS A 176 -5.35 -29.70 0.08
N ASP A 177 -6.18 -29.35 1.06
CA ASP A 177 -7.51 -28.79 0.81
C ASP A 177 -7.36 -27.33 0.39
N ASP A 178 -7.40 -27.11 -0.93
CA ASP A 178 -7.35 -25.78 -1.54
C ASP A 178 -8.71 -25.05 -1.50
N SER A 179 -9.70 -25.55 -0.74
CA SER A 179 -11.03 -24.94 -0.67
C SER A 179 -11.03 -23.66 0.16
N ILE A 180 -11.65 -22.61 -0.38
CA ILE A 180 -11.80 -21.30 0.27
C ILE A 180 -13.29 -21.07 0.51
N ASP A 181 -13.65 -20.71 1.74
CA ASP A 181 -15.04 -20.40 2.07
C ASP A 181 -15.55 -19.21 1.25
N THR A 182 -16.77 -19.30 0.72
CA THR A 182 -17.37 -18.23 -0.08
C THR A 182 -17.51 -16.92 0.70
N ASP A 183 -17.72 -17.00 2.01
CA ASP A 183 -17.83 -15.84 2.90
C ASP A 183 -16.50 -15.10 3.03
N THR A 184 -15.37 -15.79 2.88
CA THR A 184 -14.04 -15.15 2.82
C THR A 184 -13.97 -14.14 1.67
N PHE A 185 -14.59 -14.42 0.52
CA PHE A 185 -14.65 -13.44 -0.58
C PHE A 185 -15.55 -12.25 -0.26
N VAL A 186 -16.64 -12.44 0.49
CA VAL A 186 -17.52 -11.35 0.98
C VAL A 186 -16.73 -10.40 1.86
N TYR A 187 -16.03 -10.93 2.87
CA TYR A 187 -15.25 -10.11 3.79
C TYR A 187 -14.07 -9.41 3.12
N ASN A 188 -13.46 -10.00 2.10
CA ASN A 188 -12.45 -9.31 1.27
C ASN A 188 -13.04 -8.16 0.43
N LEU A 189 -14.25 -8.31 -0.10
CA LEU A 189 -14.95 -7.22 -0.78
C LEU A 189 -15.31 -6.09 0.20
N PHE A 190 -15.76 -6.46 1.41
CA PHE A 190 -16.05 -5.53 2.48
C PHE A 190 -14.79 -4.76 2.92
N TYR A 191 -13.66 -5.45 3.07
CA TYR A 191 -12.35 -4.85 3.32
C TYR A 191 -11.98 -3.79 2.26
N GLY A 192 -12.12 -4.14 0.98
CA GLY A 192 -11.90 -3.18 -0.13
C GLY A 192 -12.85 -1.98 -0.07
N THR A 193 -14.11 -2.19 0.30
CA THR A 193 -15.11 -1.12 0.44
C THR A 193 -14.76 -0.17 1.57
N ILE A 194 -14.34 -0.69 2.73
CA ILE A 194 -13.86 0.11 3.86
C ILE A 194 -12.69 1.00 3.44
N TYR A 195 -11.75 0.47 2.65
CA TYR A 195 -10.63 1.26 2.11
C TYR A 195 -11.08 2.41 1.21
N VAL A 196 -12.01 2.15 0.28
CA VAL A 196 -12.55 3.18 -0.61
C VAL A 196 -13.25 4.29 0.19
N VAL A 197 -14.09 3.90 1.14
CA VAL A 197 -14.77 4.85 2.04
C VAL A 197 -13.74 5.63 2.87
N GLY A 198 -12.71 4.97 3.38
CA GLY A 198 -11.61 5.61 4.12
C GLY A 198 -10.89 6.68 3.30
N TYR A 199 -10.59 6.41 2.02
CA TYR A 199 -9.98 7.40 1.14
C TYR A 199 -10.91 8.58 0.81
N ILE A 200 -12.21 8.34 0.65
CA ILE A 200 -13.20 9.41 0.43
C ILE A 200 -13.24 10.33 1.66
N ILE A 201 -13.37 9.75 2.86
CA ILE A 201 -13.37 10.49 4.13
C ILE A 201 -12.07 11.29 4.27
N LEU A 202 -10.92 10.66 3.98
CA LEU A 202 -9.62 11.32 4.02
C LEU A 202 -9.58 12.55 3.11
N GLY A 203 -10.11 12.45 1.89
CA GLY A 203 -10.17 13.56 0.93
C GLY A 203 -10.93 14.78 1.48
N PHE A 204 -11.98 14.55 2.28
CA PHE A 204 -12.67 15.64 2.99
C PHE A 204 -11.85 16.15 4.18
N LEU A 205 -11.29 15.26 5.01
CA LEU A 205 -10.54 15.63 6.21
C LEU A 205 -9.28 16.46 5.91
N VAL A 206 -8.60 16.21 4.78
CA VAL A 206 -7.41 16.98 4.35
C VAL A 206 -7.72 18.47 4.18
N LYS A 207 -8.98 18.85 3.92
CA LYS A 207 -9.38 20.27 3.80
C LYS A 207 -9.47 20.98 5.15
N TYR A 208 -9.78 20.24 6.21
CA TYR A 208 -10.04 20.79 7.54
C TYR A 208 -8.83 20.64 8.47
N PHE A 209 -8.08 19.55 8.35
CA PHE A 209 -6.97 19.22 9.23
C PHE A 209 -5.62 19.38 8.52
N GLY A 210 -4.63 19.92 9.25
CA GLY A 210 -3.25 19.94 8.79
C GLY A 210 -2.67 18.52 8.67
N ARG A 211 -1.72 18.33 7.75
CA ARG A 211 -1.07 17.03 7.47
C ARG A 211 -0.54 16.32 8.73
N ARG A 212 0.08 17.06 9.65
CA ARG A 212 0.60 16.54 10.92
C ARG A 212 -0.50 15.96 11.80
N THR A 213 -1.53 16.75 12.10
CA THR A 213 -2.67 16.32 12.94
C THR A 213 -3.38 15.12 12.33
N LEU A 214 -3.58 15.16 11.00
CA LEU A 214 -4.21 14.09 10.27
C LEU A 214 -3.41 12.79 10.34
N LEU A 215 -2.08 12.86 10.14
CA LEU A 215 -1.20 11.70 10.21
C LEU A 215 -1.16 11.09 11.62
N VAL A 216 -1.01 11.93 12.66
CA VAL A 216 -1.01 11.48 14.06
C VAL A 216 -2.35 10.81 14.41
N GLY A 217 -3.46 11.42 13.99
CA GLY A 217 -4.81 10.92 14.22
C GLY A 217 -5.03 9.55 13.57
N LEU A 218 -4.73 9.41 12.27
CA LEU A 218 -4.92 8.14 11.55
C LEU A 218 -4.05 7.01 12.12
N LEU A 219 -2.76 7.26 12.38
CA LEU A 219 -1.86 6.26 12.95
C LEU A 219 -2.26 5.90 14.39
N GLY A 220 -2.70 6.88 15.18
CA GLY A 220 -3.23 6.67 16.52
C GLY A 220 -4.53 5.85 16.52
N SER A 221 -5.44 6.14 15.59
CA SER A 221 -6.66 5.35 15.38
C SER A 221 -6.36 3.92 14.96
N SER A 222 -5.38 3.71 14.07
CA SER A 222 -4.90 2.37 13.70
C SER A 222 -4.40 1.62 14.94
N ALA A 223 -3.55 2.23 15.77
CA ALA A 223 -3.05 1.61 16.99
C ALA A 223 -4.18 1.28 17.98
N PHE A 224 -5.12 2.20 18.20
CA PHE A 224 -6.24 2.00 19.12
C PHE A 224 -7.15 0.84 18.69
N VAL A 225 -7.52 0.79 17.42
CA VAL A 225 -8.36 -0.28 16.87
C VAL A 225 -7.61 -1.62 16.89
N GLY A 226 -6.32 -1.62 16.52
CA GLY A 226 -5.49 -2.83 16.56
C GLY A 226 -5.28 -3.36 17.97
N LEU A 227 -5.17 -2.48 18.97
CA LEU A 227 -5.13 -2.88 20.38
C LEU A 227 -6.46 -3.52 20.78
N SER A 228 -7.58 -2.83 20.50
CA SER A 228 -8.93 -3.30 20.83
C SER A 228 -9.23 -4.70 20.25
N LEU A 229 -8.69 -5.03 19.08
CA LEU A 229 -8.83 -6.33 18.42
C LEU A 229 -8.47 -7.51 19.35
N MET A 230 -7.50 -7.35 20.24
CA MET A 230 -6.97 -8.43 21.08
C MET A 230 -7.98 -8.96 22.11
N TRP A 231 -9.02 -8.19 22.42
CA TRP A 231 -10.05 -8.53 23.40
C TRP A 231 -11.42 -8.81 22.78
N LEU A 232 -11.55 -8.72 21.45
CA LEU A 232 -12.80 -9.01 20.78
C LEU A 232 -13.02 -10.51 20.66
N THR A 233 -14.24 -10.94 20.98
CA THR A 233 -14.67 -12.34 20.89
C THR A 233 -15.66 -12.62 19.76
N ASN A 234 -16.35 -11.59 19.27
CA ASN A 234 -17.31 -11.72 18.18
C ASN A 234 -16.60 -11.77 16.82
N HIS A 235 -16.87 -12.81 16.00
CA HIS A 235 -16.20 -13.03 14.72
C HIS A 235 -16.28 -11.80 13.78
N SER A 236 -17.48 -11.29 13.54
CA SER A 236 -17.68 -10.13 12.67
C SER A 236 -17.03 -8.86 13.20
N ALA A 237 -17.02 -8.66 14.53
CA ALA A 237 -16.37 -7.50 15.14
C ALA A 237 -14.84 -7.58 15.01
N THR A 238 -14.27 -8.77 15.21
CA THR A 238 -12.83 -9.03 15.01
C THR A 238 -12.42 -8.74 13.56
N ILE A 239 -13.15 -9.26 12.58
CA ILE A 239 -12.85 -9.01 11.15
C ILE A 239 -12.97 -7.51 10.82
N LEU A 240 -14.01 -6.83 11.33
CA LEU A 240 -14.21 -5.39 11.12
C LEU A 240 -13.06 -4.56 11.73
N PHE A 241 -12.65 -4.86 12.97
CA PHE A 241 -11.55 -4.15 13.63
C PHE A 241 -10.22 -4.41 12.96
N LEU A 242 -9.97 -5.64 12.50
CA LEU A 242 -8.79 -5.96 11.69
C LEU A 242 -8.78 -5.13 10.40
N ALA A 243 -9.91 -5.11 9.67
CA ALA A 243 -10.06 -4.31 8.46
C ALA A 243 -9.83 -2.81 8.71
N MET A 244 -10.39 -2.26 9.80
CA MET A 244 -10.21 -0.85 10.17
C MET A 244 -8.75 -0.54 10.59
N HIS A 245 -8.09 -1.41 11.35
CA HIS A 245 -6.68 -1.27 11.74
C HIS A 245 -5.79 -1.12 10.50
N LEU A 246 -5.95 -2.05 9.55
CA LEU A 246 -5.23 -2.04 8.28
C LEU A 246 -5.57 -0.81 7.43
N MET A 247 -6.86 -0.44 7.35
CA MET A 247 -7.31 0.71 6.58
C MET A 247 -6.69 2.02 7.10
N PHE A 248 -6.76 2.28 8.40
CA PHE A 248 -6.18 3.50 8.99
C PHE A 248 -4.67 3.60 8.72
N ALA A 249 -3.95 2.49 8.81
CA ALA A 249 -2.54 2.44 8.41
C ALA A 249 -2.39 2.72 6.89
N GLY A 250 -3.15 2.01 6.05
CA GLY A 250 -3.04 2.11 4.60
C GLY A 250 -3.36 3.49 4.02
N VAL A 251 -4.41 4.16 4.50
CA VAL A 251 -4.75 5.51 4.02
C VAL A 251 -3.69 6.55 4.43
N SER A 252 -2.98 6.31 5.54
CA SER A 252 -1.89 7.17 6.01
C SER A 252 -0.72 7.26 5.02
N ILE A 253 -0.54 6.26 4.14
CA ILE A 253 0.46 6.28 3.05
C ILE A 253 0.34 7.56 2.22
N SER A 254 -0.89 7.94 1.86
CA SER A 254 -1.14 9.11 1.03
C SER A 254 -0.76 10.42 1.72
N VAL A 255 -0.98 10.50 3.04
CA VAL A 255 -0.64 11.67 3.87
C VAL A 255 0.88 11.78 4.02
N VAL A 256 1.58 10.67 4.24
CA VAL A 256 3.05 10.65 4.32
C VAL A 256 3.66 11.06 2.99
N ASN A 257 3.23 10.46 1.87
CA ASN A 257 3.72 10.80 0.54
C ASN A 257 3.50 12.28 0.20
N SER A 258 2.32 12.82 0.51
CA SER A 258 2.03 14.26 0.36
C SER A 258 2.93 15.13 1.23
N SER A 259 3.26 14.68 2.44
CA SER A 259 4.13 15.41 3.38
C SER A 259 5.58 15.42 2.92
N VAL A 260 6.11 14.30 2.41
CA VAL A 260 7.46 14.21 1.83
C VAL A 260 7.58 15.16 0.63
N VAL A 261 6.61 15.15 -0.29
CA VAL A 261 6.60 16.06 -1.45
C VAL A 261 6.60 17.54 -1.03
N ALA A 262 5.83 17.90 0.00
CA ALA A 262 5.74 19.27 0.48
C ALA A 262 6.98 19.72 1.26
N PHE A 263 7.66 18.79 1.94
CA PHE A 263 8.77 19.11 2.82
C PHE A 263 10.10 19.24 2.06
N PHE A 264 10.38 18.32 1.12
CA PHE A 264 11.66 18.31 0.42
C PHE A 264 11.68 19.23 -0.81
N PRO A 265 12.78 19.97 -1.03
CA PRO A 265 12.90 20.87 -2.17
C PRO A 265 12.98 20.10 -3.50
N THR A 266 12.57 20.75 -4.59
CA THR A 266 12.30 20.11 -5.89
C THR A 266 13.47 19.27 -6.42
N HIS A 267 14.72 19.71 -6.23
CA HIS A 267 15.93 19.04 -6.74
C HIS A 267 16.25 17.69 -6.07
N MET A 268 15.72 17.42 -4.87
CA MET A 268 15.93 16.18 -4.11
C MET A 268 14.62 15.45 -3.75
N ARG A 269 13.47 16.05 -4.08
CA ARG A 269 12.13 15.55 -3.78
C ARG A 269 11.87 14.15 -4.35
N ALA A 270 12.25 13.92 -5.60
CA ALA A 270 12.04 12.63 -6.25
C ALA A 270 12.82 11.52 -5.53
N MET A 271 14.08 11.79 -5.18
CA MET A 271 14.92 10.85 -4.46
C MET A 271 14.39 10.58 -3.04
N ALA A 272 13.93 11.62 -2.34
CA ALA A 272 13.31 11.48 -1.03
C ALA A 272 12.10 10.53 -1.08
N MET A 273 11.20 10.74 -2.04
CA MET A 273 10.03 9.89 -2.27
C MET A 273 10.42 8.44 -2.57
N CYS A 274 11.36 8.21 -3.47
CA CYS A 274 11.80 6.87 -3.85
C CYS A 274 12.39 6.09 -2.67
N ILE A 275 13.28 6.72 -1.89
CA ILE A 275 13.92 6.05 -0.75
C ILE A 275 12.91 5.82 0.37
N THR A 276 12.05 6.80 0.69
CA THR A 276 11.00 6.58 1.69
C THR A 276 10.09 5.42 1.29
N LEU A 277 9.64 5.34 0.03
CA LEU A 277 8.85 4.21 -0.46
C LEU A 277 9.63 2.87 -0.45
N MET A 278 10.94 2.90 -0.68
CA MET A 278 11.80 1.72 -0.55
C MET A 278 11.79 1.18 0.89
N PHE A 279 11.90 2.05 1.90
CA PHE A 279 11.73 1.67 3.30
C PHE A 279 10.33 1.13 3.59
N GLY A 280 9.29 1.68 2.96
CA GLY A 280 7.95 1.08 2.97
C GLY A 280 7.97 -0.36 2.47
N ARG A 281 8.54 -0.61 1.29
CA ARG A 281 8.63 -1.97 0.72
C ARG A 281 9.42 -2.95 1.59
N LEU A 282 10.49 -2.48 2.25
CA LEU A 282 11.20 -3.27 3.26
C LEU A 282 10.27 -3.64 4.44
N GLY A 283 9.38 -2.73 4.85
CA GLY A 283 8.33 -3.00 5.83
C GLY A 283 7.38 -4.10 5.40
N THR A 284 6.88 -4.07 4.16
CA THR A 284 6.04 -5.16 3.62
C THR A 284 6.79 -6.49 3.55
N PHE A 285 8.05 -6.48 3.11
CA PHE A 285 8.87 -7.68 3.08
C PHE A 285 9.05 -8.27 4.47
N ALA A 286 9.43 -7.45 5.46
CA ALA A 286 9.57 -7.88 6.84
C ALA A 286 8.23 -8.40 7.39
N GLY A 287 7.14 -7.66 7.21
CA GLY A 287 5.81 -8.07 7.67
C GLY A 287 5.38 -9.40 7.05
N SER A 288 5.39 -9.51 5.72
CA SER A 288 4.86 -10.69 5.03
C SER A 288 5.59 -11.98 5.41
N ASN A 289 6.92 -11.93 5.59
CA ASN A 289 7.72 -13.12 5.90
C ASN A 289 7.77 -13.44 7.39
N ILE A 290 7.75 -12.42 8.27
CA ILE A 290 7.84 -12.63 9.71
C ILE A 290 6.48 -13.05 10.27
N ILE A 291 5.40 -12.39 9.84
CA ILE A 291 4.07 -12.53 10.45
C ILE A 291 3.53 -13.96 10.35
N GLY A 292 3.70 -14.64 9.21
CA GLY A 292 3.21 -16.01 9.03
C GLY A 292 3.75 -16.98 10.08
N TYR A 293 5.07 -16.98 10.25
CA TYR A 293 5.74 -17.79 11.26
C TYR A 293 5.37 -17.37 12.69
N LEU A 294 5.17 -16.07 12.90
CA LEU A 294 4.92 -15.51 14.22
C LEU A 294 3.47 -15.75 14.69
N PHE A 295 2.52 -15.94 13.77
CA PHE A 295 1.15 -16.34 14.13
C PHE A 295 1.11 -17.69 14.83
N ASP A 296 1.85 -18.67 14.33
CA ASP A 296 1.84 -20.03 14.88
C ASP A 296 2.60 -20.13 16.22
N ILE A 297 3.53 -19.23 16.49
CA ILE A 297 4.28 -19.22 17.77
C ILE A 297 3.59 -18.37 18.82
N ASN A 298 3.23 -17.15 18.46
CA ASN A 298 2.64 -16.20 19.37
C ASN A 298 1.84 -15.13 18.61
N CYS A 299 0.58 -15.46 18.35
CA CYS A 299 -0.36 -14.54 17.72
C CYS A 299 -0.47 -13.19 18.46
N HIS A 300 -0.50 -13.19 19.80
CA HIS A 300 -0.61 -11.94 20.57
C HIS A 300 0.58 -11.02 20.33
N PHE A 301 1.79 -11.58 20.33
CA PHE A 301 3.01 -10.84 20.06
C PHE A 301 3.03 -10.25 18.64
N THR A 302 2.50 -10.99 17.67
CA THR A 302 2.39 -10.55 16.27
C THR A 302 1.53 -9.29 16.12
N PHE A 303 0.33 -9.28 16.72
CA PHE A 303 -0.52 -8.09 16.71
C PHE A 303 0.08 -6.94 17.53
N LEU A 304 0.72 -7.23 18.67
CA LEU A 304 1.40 -6.21 19.48
C LEU A 304 2.55 -5.52 18.74
N ILE A 305 3.29 -6.23 17.89
CA ILE A 305 4.33 -5.60 17.05
C ILE A 305 3.69 -4.58 16.11
N SER A 306 2.61 -4.95 15.40
CA SER A 306 1.91 -4.03 14.51
C SER A 306 1.39 -2.79 15.25
N VAL A 307 0.73 -3.00 16.41
CA VAL A 307 0.23 -1.91 17.24
C VAL A 307 1.36 -1.03 17.77
N GLY A 308 2.44 -1.63 18.28
CA GLY A 308 3.61 -0.91 18.79
C GLY A 308 4.29 -0.06 17.72
N LEU A 309 4.40 -0.59 16.50
CA LEU A 309 4.90 0.18 15.35
C LEU A 309 3.98 1.36 15.03
N MET A 310 2.65 1.20 15.06
CA MET A 310 1.71 2.30 14.82
C MET A 310 1.78 3.38 15.90
N ILE A 311 1.95 3.01 17.18
CA ILE A 311 2.18 3.97 18.28
C ILE A 311 3.50 4.73 18.07
N LEU A 312 4.58 4.01 17.75
CA LEU A 312 5.88 4.63 17.45
C LEU A 312 5.79 5.57 16.25
N CYS A 313 5.09 5.20 15.19
CA CYS A 313 4.90 6.03 14.01
C CYS A 313 4.04 7.27 14.32
N SER A 314 2.98 7.14 15.12
CA SER A 314 2.13 8.26 15.53
C SER A 314 2.90 9.27 16.40
N THR A 315 3.68 8.78 17.37
CA THR A 315 4.55 9.63 18.19
C THR A 315 5.65 10.31 17.38
N ALA A 316 6.30 9.58 16.46
CA ALA A 316 7.28 10.17 15.54
C ALA A 316 6.65 11.24 14.63
N ALA A 317 5.45 10.98 14.10
CA ALA A 317 4.70 11.94 13.29
C ALA A 317 4.36 13.22 14.05
N PHE A 318 4.14 13.12 15.37
CA PHE A 318 3.90 14.28 16.22
C PHE A 318 5.13 15.21 16.27
N PHE A 319 6.36 14.72 16.14
CA PHE A 319 7.56 15.55 16.17
C PHE A 319 7.96 16.16 14.81
N ILE A 320 7.24 15.82 13.73
CA ILE A 320 7.44 16.43 12.42
C ILE A 320 6.86 17.86 12.46
N LYS A 321 7.74 18.85 12.66
CA LYS A 321 7.46 20.27 12.39
C LYS A 321 7.71 20.57 10.93
#